data_AF-A0A4Y2KDL0-F1
#
_entry.id   AF-A0A4Y2KDL0-F1
#
_cell.length_a   1.000
_cell.length_b   1.000
_cell.length_c   1.000
_cell.angle_alpha   90.00
_cell.angle_beta   90.00
_cell.angle_gamma   90.00
#
_symmetry.space_group_name_H-M   'P 1'
#
loop_
_entity.id
_entity.type
_entity.pdbx_description
1 polymer ?
#
loop_
_entity_poly.entity_id
_entity_poly.type
_entity_poly.pdbx_seq_one_letter_code
_entity_poly.pdbx_strand_id
1 'polypeptide(L)'
;MAKAAGSPRREVSHVFRETETGRRTDRKEERDQTNDQRTERRRLSFNPTFGFVIGEILRYFEIEDFPIISYVEGLPPWQETQLEYIDDFLHLLKLNTSDVVFKENFYDHKQSYSDYVSIYSDDSKFDSHVGSAVVSPDFPVAETLHSFCSVYTSELYAIYLGLLKISTLNFKKAIIYNSRSVINALRSAKHNNHPLVMKCFDLHHTLKTTKIKYCWIPGYVGIPGNDNAEKAEKNSNATQETFVPFIDALQAVKFSQNRICQRIRDGQTNNKHYNIQPSIKSFGNLATKILF
;
A
#
# COMPACT_ATOMS: atom_id res chain seq x y z
N MET A 1 -5.03 -64.96 86.64
CA MET A 1 -5.09 -65.76 85.39
C MET A 1 -3.69 -65.92 84.84
N ALA A 2 -3.39 -67.09 84.30
CA ALA A 2 -2.04 -67.64 84.14
C ALA A 2 -1.33 -67.30 82.82
N LYS A 3 0.00 -67.23 82.91
CA LYS A 3 1.07 -67.77 82.02
C LYS A 3 1.00 -67.62 80.49
N ALA A 4 2.18 -67.18 79.99
CA ALA A 4 2.96 -67.76 78.88
C ALA A 4 2.41 -67.55 77.45
N ALA A 5 3.18 -67.56 76.38
CA ALA A 5 4.60 -67.45 76.02
C ALA A 5 4.58 -67.65 74.49
N GLY A 6 5.51 -67.07 73.75
CA GLY A 6 5.69 -67.47 72.35
C GLY A 6 6.29 -66.41 71.45
N SER A 7 7.62 -66.37 71.41
CA SER A 7 8.31 -66.16 70.14
C SER A 7 8.78 -67.53 69.66
N PRO A 8 8.84 -67.80 68.34
CA PRO A 8 10.19 -67.88 67.77
C PRO A 8 10.32 -67.56 66.26
N ARG A 9 11.52 -67.07 65.91
CA ARG A 9 12.31 -67.35 64.66
C ARG A 9 11.74 -66.82 63.32
N ARG A 10 12.51 -66.40 62.32
CA ARG A 10 13.96 -66.41 61.99
C ARG A 10 14.17 -65.44 60.80
N GLU A 11 15.34 -64.81 60.73
CA GLU A 11 16.24 -64.52 59.57
C GLU A 11 15.59 -64.18 58.20
N VAL A 12 16.04 -63.20 57.40
CA VAL A 12 17.39 -63.04 56.81
C VAL A 12 17.54 -61.60 56.27
N SER A 13 18.76 -61.09 56.43
CA SER A 13 19.42 -59.87 55.91
C SER A 13 18.92 -59.21 54.61
N HIS A 14 18.66 -57.89 54.69
CA HIS A 14 18.71 -56.95 53.57
C HIS A 14 20.00 -56.13 53.67
N VAL A 15 20.95 -56.32 52.75
CA VAL A 15 22.19 -55.54 52.65
C VAL A 15 22.41 -55.21 51.16
N PHE A 16 22.38 -53.91 50.87
CA PHE A 16 22.87 -53.16 49.71
C PHE A 16 22.10 -53.18 48.38
N ARG A 17 21.33 -52.11 48.17
CA ARG A 17 20.92 -51.59 46.85
C ARG A 17 21.14 -50.07 46.79
N GLU A 18 22.34 -49.61 47.16
CA GLU A 18 22.80 -48.24 46.97
C GLU A 18 23.60 -48.13 45.67
N THR A 19 22.95 -48.10 44.51
CA THR A 19 23.61 -47.68 43.23
C THR A 19 22.66 -47.09 42.18
N GLU A 20 21.34 -47.08 42.40
CA GLU A 20 20.38 -46.62 41.38
C GLU A 20 19.84 -45.21 41.59
N THR A 21 20.01 -44.62 42.78
CA THR A 21 19.51 -43.28 43.11
C THR A 21 20.44 -42.15 42.65
N GLY A 22 21.77 -42.27 42.85
CA GLY A 22 22.74 -41.25 42.42
C GLY A 22 22.86 -41.09 40.90
N ARG A 23 22.77 -42.20 40.13
CA ARG A 23 22.76 -42.13 38.65
C ARG A 23 21.50 -41.49 38.07
N ARG A 24 20.40 -41.43 38.84
CA ARG A 24 19.13 -40.82 38.39
C ARG A 24 19.11 -39.33 38.62
N THR A 25 19.79 -38.81 39.64
CA THR A 25 19.90 -37.37 39.91
C THR A 25 20.86 -36.70 38.94
N ASP A 26 22.03 -37.28 38.69
CA ASP A 26 23.02 -36.71 37.74
C ASP A 26 22.48 -36.66 36.31
N ARG A 27 21.76 -37.72 35.87
CA ARG A 27 21.11 -37.76 34.54
C ARG A 27 19.93 -36.79 34.39
N LYS A 28 19.40 -36.26 35.50
CA LYS A 28 18.30 -35.31 35.49
C LYS A 28 18.83 -33.88 35.43
N GLU A 29 19.86 -33.57 36.21
CA GLU A 29 20.57 -32.28 36.14
C GLU A 29 21.28 -32.07 34.79
N GLU A 30 21.91 -33.11 34.23
CA GLU A 30 22.53 -33.04 32.90
C GLU A 30 21.49 -32.87 31.77
N ARG A 31 20.27 -33.42 31.96
CA ARG A 31 19.13 -33.21 31.05
C ARG A 31 18.54 -31.82 31.17
N ASP A 32 18.44 -31.29 32.39
CA ASP A 32 17.87 -29.96 32.62
C ASP A 32 18.83 -28.86 32.10
N GLN A 33 20.15 -29.03 32.27
CA GLN A 33 21.17 -28.15 31.66
C GLN A 33 21.22 -28.23 30.13
N THR A 34 21.06 -29.43 29.54
CA THR A 34 20.96 -29.57 28.07
C THR A 34 19.62 -29.07 27.52
N ASN A 35 18.55 -29.08 28.32
CA ASN A 35 17.28 -28.47 27.94
C ASN A 35 17.34 -26.95 28.03
N ASP A 36 17.98 -26.36 29.05
CA ASP A 36 18.20 -24.91 29.13
C ASP A 36 19.07 -24.41 27.97
N GLN A 37 20.17 -25.10 27.65
CA GLN A 37 20.99 -24.76 26.47
C GLN A 37 20.27 -25.01 25.13
N ARG A 38 19.33 -25.96 25.05
CA ARG A 38 18.44 -26.15 23.89
C ARG A 38 17.33 -25.10 23.83
N THR A 39 16.90 -24.56 24.97
CA THR A 39 15.86 -23.55 25.08
C THR A 39 16.43 -22.16 24.76
N GLU A 40 17.67 -21.86 25.15
CA GLU A 40 18.41 -20.67 24.69
C GLU A 40 18.80 -20.72 23.20
N ARG A 41 18.98 -21.93 22.63
CA ARG A 41 19.20 -22.12 21.18
C ARG A 41 17.92 -22.16 20.35
N ARG A 42 16.74 -22.09 20.96
CA ARG A 42 15.56 -21.55 20.26
C ARG A 42 15.68 -20.03 20.28
N ARG A 43 16.60 -19.50 19.48
CA ARG A 43 16.39 -18.17 18.92
C ARG A 43 14.97 -18.22 18.37
N LEU A 44 14.05 -17.48 18.99
CA LEU A 44 12.85 -17.04 18.33
C LEU A 44 13.30 -16.60 16.95
N SER A 45 13.00 -17.39 15.91
CA SER A 45 13.22 -16.99 14.55
C SER A 45 12.26 -15.83 14.34
N PHE A 46 12.72 -14.64 14.71
CA PHE A 46 12.03 -13.42 14.40
C PHE A 46 12.12 -13.32 12.90
N ASN A 47 11.10 -13.84 12.22
CA ASN A 47 10.88 -13.52 10.83
C ASN A 47 10.46 -12.06 10.85
N PRO A 48 11.34 -11.12 10.46
CA PRO A 48 10.99 -9.72 10.47
C PRO A 48 9.74 -9.55 9.62
N THR A 49 8.80 -8.72 10.09
CA THR A 49 7.65 -8.37 9.26
C THR A 49 8.17 -7.75 7.98
N PHE A 50 7.44 -7.96 6.89
CA PHE A 50 7.83 -7.44 5.59
C PHE A 50 8.09 -5.91 5.61
N GLY A 51 7.30 -5.16 6.40
CA GLY A 51 7.52 -3.73 6.63
C GLY A 51 8.86 -3.41 7.29
N PHE A 52 9.32 -4.25 8.23
CA PHE A 52 10.65 -4.12 8.85
C PHE A 52 11.77 -4.33 7.81
N VAL A 53 11.63 -5.34 6.94
CA VAL A 53 12.61 -5.61 5.88
C VAL A 53 12.72 -4.44 4.90
N ILE A 54 11.58 -3.87 4.49
CA ILE A 54 11.59 -2.70 3.62
C ILE A 54 12.19 -1.48 4.32
N GLY A 55 11.87 -1.25 5.59
CA GLY A 55 12.49 -0.17 6.38
C GLY A 55 14.02 -0.24 6.38
N GLU A 56 14.58 -1.44 6.61
CA GLU A 56 16.04 -1.65 6.56
C GLU A 56 16.61 -1.38 5.15
N ILE A 57 15.89 -1.77 4.09
CA ILE A 57 16.31 -1.49 2.71
C ILE A 57 16.26 0.01 2.40
N LEU A 58 15.23 0.72 2.85
CA LEU A 58 15.12 2.17 2.67
C LEU A 58 16.30 2.89 3.36
N ARG A 59 16.61 2.51 4.60
CA ARG A 59 17.78 3.04 5.33
C ARG A 59 19.09 2.76 4.63
N TYR A 60 19.26 1.55 4.08
CA TYR A 60 20.44 1.20 3.28
C TYR A 60 20.64 2.14 2.08
N PHE A 61 19.55 2.61 1.46
CA PHE A 61 19.60 3.57 0.37
C PHE A 61 19.60 5.04 0.81
N GLU A 62 19.77 5.32 2.10
CA GLU A 62 19.69 6.67 2.69
C GLU A 62 18.35 7.36 2.38
N ILE A 63 17.29 6.57 2.30
CA ILE A 63 15.93 7.06 2.14
C ILE A 63 15.34 7.30 3.53
N GLU A 64 14.80 8.51 3.78
CA GLU A 64 14.15 8.85 5.05
C GLU A 64 13.01 7.89 5.38
N ASP A 65 12.85 7.55 6.68
CA ASP A 65 11.78 6.68 7.15
C ASP A 65 10.43 7.41 7.00
N PHE A 66 9.46 6.78 6.35
CA PHE A 66 8.08 7.27 6.18
C PHE A 66 7.05 6.17 6.49
N PRO A 67 5.82 6.53 6.90
CA PRO A 67 4.77 5.55 7.14
C PRO A 67 4.36 4.85 5.84
N ILE A 68 4.58 3.54 5.77
CA ILE A 68 4.17 2.71 4.63
C ILE A 68 2.74 2.24 4.85
N ILE A 69 1.87 2.52 3.87
CA ILE A 69 0.51 1.95 3.86
C ILE A 69 0.53 0.68 3.01
N SER A 70 0.32 -0.46 3.66
CA SER A 70 0.22 -1.77 3.01
C SER A 70 -1.20 -2.10 2.55
N TYR A 71 -1.32 -3.25 1.88
CA TYR A 71 -2.59 -3.87 1.50
C TYR A 71 -3.59 -3.89 2.67
N VAL A 72 -4.82 -3.49 2.39
CA VAL A 72 -5.99 -3.66 3.25
C VAL A 72 -6.69 -4.92 2.73
N GLU A 73 -7.09 -5.83 3.63
CA GLU A 73 -7.81 -7.06 3.24
C GLU A 73 -8.96 -6.74 2.27
N GLY A 74 -9.06 -7.55 1.22
CA GLY A 74 -9.98 -7.32 0.11
C GLY A 74 -11.43 -7.28 0.56
N LEU A 75 -12.27 -6.71 -0.30
CA LEU A 75 -13.69 -6.52 0.00
C LEU A 75 -14.33 -7.85 0.39
N PRO A 76 -15.03 -7.92 1.53
CA PRO A 76 -15.79 -9.10 1.85
C PRO A 76 -16.85 -9.33 0.77
N PRO A 77 -17.12 -10.58 0.40
CA PRO A 77 -17.95 -10.91 -0.76
C PRO A 77 -19.40 -10.37 -0.66
N TRP A 78 -19.87 -10.00 0.54
CA TRP A 78 -21.18 -9.41 0.77
C TRP A 78 -21.24 -7.88 0.66
N GLN A 79 -20.11 -7.18 0.53
CA GLN A 79 -20.06 -5.72 0.33
C GLN A 79 -20.09 -5.35 -1.16
N GLU A 80 -21.05 -5.90 -1.90
CA GLU A 80 -21.18 -5.68 -3.34
C GLU A 80 -21.94 -4.37 -3.62
N THR A 81 -21.32 -3.23 -3.33
CA THR A 81 -21.81 -1.94 -3.84
C THR A 81 -21.18 -1.70 -5.20
N GLN A 82 -21.99 -1.67 -6.25
CA GLN A 82 -21.51 -1.32 -7.58
C GLN A 82 -21.35 0.20 -7.64
N LEU A 83 -20.11 0.66 -7.84
CA LEU A 83 -19.83 2.06 -8.16
C LEU A 83 -20.49 2.39 -9.51
N GLU A 84 -21.12 3.56 -9.61
CA GLU A 84 -21.71 4.02 -10.87
C GLU A 84 -20.67 4.77 -11.71
N TYR A 85 -20.59 4.44 -13.00
CA TYR A 85 -19.66 5.06 -13.93
C TYR A 85 -20.40 5.75 -15.09
N ILE A 86 -19.81 6.81 -15.63
CA ILE A 86 -20.28 7.48 -16.84
C ILE A 86 -19.22 7.32 -17.94
N ASP A 87 -19.64 6.77 -19.07
CA ASP A 87 -18.78 6.34 -20.18
C ASP A 87 -18.94 7.16 -21.45
N ASP A 88 -19.62 8.30 -21.36
CA ASP A 88 -19.96 9.17 -22.48
C ASP A 88 -18.74 9.51 -23.35
N PHE A 89 -17.55 9.60 -22.77
CA PHE A 89 -16.31 9.96 -23.47
C PHE A 89 -15.50 8.74 -23.99
N LEU A 90 -15.82 7.50 -23.59
CA LEU A 90 -14.94 6.34 -23.88
C LEU A 90 -14.70 6.07 -25.37
N HIS A 91 -15.65 6.45 -26.22
CA HIS A 91 -15.57 6.27 -27.67
C HIS A 91 -14.63 7.30 -28.34
N LEU A 92 -14.30 8.38 -27.64
CA LEU A 92 -13.43 9.44 -28.14
C LEU A 92 -11.96 9.09 -27.86
N LEU A 93 -11.21 8.86 -28.93
CA LEU A 93 -9.77 8.66 -28.84
C LEU A 93 -9.08 10.01 -28.68
N LYS A 94 -8.37 10.20 -27.56
CA LYS A 94 -7.64 11.45 -27.26
C LYS A 94 -6.71 11.89 -28.39
N LEU A 95 -6.08 10.95 -29.09
CA LEU A 95 -5.14 11.24 -30.18
C LEU A 95 -5.81 11.72 -31.48
N ASN A 96 -7.09 11.41 -31.68
CA ASN A 96 -7.80 11.64 -32.95
C ASN A 96 -8.97 12.61 -32.82
N THR A 97 -9.33 13.01 -31.60
CA THR A 97 -10.47 13.87 -31.32
C THR A 97 -9.95 15.25 -30.97
N SER A 98 -10.45 16.29 -31.65
CA SER A 98 -10.05 17.67 -31.36
C SER A 98 -10.55 18.12 -29.98
N ASP A 99 -9.83 19.05 -29.36
CA ASP A 99 -10.21 19.62 -28.06
C ASP A 99 -11.59 20.28 -28.09
N VAL A 100 -11.99 20.87 -29.24
CA VAL A 100 -13.30 21.49 -29.44
C VAL A 100 -14.42 20.45 -29.30
N VAL A 101 -14.28 19.30 -29.96
CA VAL A 101 -15.26 18.21 -29.90
C VAL A 101 -15.35 17.65 -28.47
N PHE A 102 -14.23 17.56 -27.75
CA PHE A 102 -14.26 17.16 -26.34
C PHE A 102 -15.01 18.17 -25.47
N LYS A 103 -14.76 19.47 -25.64
CA LYS A 103 -15.48 20.51 -24.90
C LYS A 103 -16.98 20.48 -25.17
N GLU A 104 -17.40 20.38 -26.43
CA GLU A 104 -18.82 20.33 -26.80
C GLU A 104 -19.52 19.15 -26.13
N ASN A 105 -19.00 17.93 -26.30
CA ASN A 105 -19.54 16.74 -25.63
C ASN A 105 -19.54 16.88 -24.10
N PHE A 106 -18.53 17.54 -23.53
CA PHE A 106 -18.46 17.78 -22.10
C PHE A 106 -19.57 18.72 -21.61
N TYR A 107 -19.88 19.78 -22.36
CA TYR A 107 -20.97 20.70 -22.01
C TYR A 107 -22.35 20.04 -22.15
N ASP A 108 -22.57 19.21 -23.18
CA ASP A 108 -23.81 18.43 -23.34
C ASP A 108 -23.98 17.42 -22.19
N HIS A 109 -22.90 16.74 -21.83
CA HIS A 109 -22.84 15.88 -20.64
C HIS A 109 -23.18 16.68 -19.37
N LYS A 110 -22.55 17.84 -19.15
CA LYS A 110 -22.85 18.70 -17.98
C LYS A 110 -24.33 19.09 -17.97
N GLN A 111 -24.91 19.43 -19.12
CA GLN A 111 -26.33 19.78 -19.19
C GLN A 111 -27.23 18.61 -18.75
N SER A 112 -26.90 17.40 -19.19
CA SER A 112 -27.60 16.15 -18.84
C SER A 112 -27.51 15.82 -17.35
N TYR A 113 -26.41 16.20 -16.70
CA TYR A 113 -26.18 16.03 -15.26
C TYR A 113 -26.18 17.36 -14.50
N SER A 114 -27.04 18.29 -14.91
CA SER A 114 -27.05 19.65 -14.37
C SER A 114 -27.37 19.74 -12.87
N ASP A 115 -28.03 18.72 -12.32
CA ASP A 115 -28.39 18.56 -10.91
C ASP A 115 -27.32 17.84 -10.07
N TYR A 116 -26.22 17.41 -10.67
CA TYR A 116 -25.07 16.86 -9.97
C TYR A 116 -24.01 17.94 -9.71
N VAL A 117 -23.37 17.88 -8.53
CA VAL A 117 -22.18 18.67 -8.23
C VAL A 117 -20.98 18.09 -8.97
N SER A 118 -20.31 18.91 -9.77
CA SER A 118 -19.11 18.52 -10.52
C SER A 118 -17.87 18.70 -9.64
N ILE A 119 -17.15 17.60 -9.42
CA ILE A 119 -15.90 17.57 -8.66
C ILE A 119 -14.79 17.15 -9.61
N TYR A 120 -13.80 18.01 -9.79
CA TYR A 120 -12.67 17.80 -10.68
C TYR A 120 -11.44 17.46 -9.85
N SER A 121 -10.69 16.49 -10.31
CA SER A 121 -9.42 16.12 -9.69
C SER A 121 -8.30 16.20 -10.69
N ASP A 122 -7.15 16.65 -10.22
CA ASP A 122 -5.93 16.67 -11.00
C ASP A 122 -4.73 16.36 -10.10
N ASP A 123 -3.64 15.99 -10.74
CA ASP A 123 -2.41 15.56 -10.10
C ASP A 123 -1.19 16.19 -10.77
N SER A 124 -0.06 15.97 -10.14
CA SER A 124 1.21 16.52 -10.57
C SER A 124 2.34 15.91 -9.80
N LYS A 125 3.49 15.91 -10.46
CA LYS A 125 4.72 15.39 -9.91
C LYS A 125 5.85 16.37 -10.14
N PHE A 126 6.40 16.84 -9.03
CA PHE A 126 7.64 17.59 -8.97
C PHE A 126 8.76 16.70 -8.40
N ASP A 127 10.01 17.13 -8.54
CA ASP A 127 11.15 16.34 -8.03
C ASP A 127 11.12 16.19 -6.50
N SER A 128 10.58 17.18 -5.79
CA SER A 128 10.56 17.22 -4.32
C SER A 128 9.25 16.74 -3.70
N HIS A 129 8.16 16.66 -4.46
CA HIS A 129 6.84 16.33 -3.94
C HIS A 129 5.86 15.95 -5.05
N VAL A 130 4.72 15.41 -4.65
CA VAL A 130 3.63 15.02 -5.57
C VAL A 130 2.38 15.73 -5.08
N GLY A 131 1.77 16.58 -5.89
CA GLY A 131 0.56 17.29 -5.47
C GLY A 131 -0.71 16.58 -5.94
N SER A 132 -1.75 16.70 -5.13
CA SER A 132 -3.09 16.15 -5.35
C SER A 132 -4.11 17.25 -5.11
N ALA A 133 -5.02 17.50 -6.05
CA ALA A 133 -6.05 18.51 -5.86
C ALA A 133 -7.44 18.05 -6.28
N VAL A 134 -8.42 18.63 -5.61
CA VAL A 134 -9.85 18.49 -5.88
C VAL A 134 -10.50 19.86 -5.88
N VAL A 135 -11.22 20.17 -6.94
CA VAL A 135 -11.93 21.44 -7.08
C VAL A 135 -13.39 21.19 -7.42
N SER A 136 -14.25 21.93 -6.74
CA SER A 136 -15.69 22.05 -6.95
C SER A 136 -16.05 23.54 -6.89
N PRO A 137 -17.19 23.99 -7.43
CA PRO A 137 -17.67 25.35 -7.21
C PRO A 137 -17.71 25.77 -5.72
N ASP A 138 -17.96 24.82 -4.81
CA ASP A 138 -18.09 25.08 -3.38
C ASP A 138 -16.75 25.08 -2.62
N PHE A 139 -15.71 24.44 -3.18
CA PHE A 139 -14.42 24.32 -2.51
C PHE A 139 -13.28 24.00 -3.47
N PRO A 140 -12.08 24.56 -3.21
CA PRO A 140 -10.83 23.97 -3.62
C PRO A 140 -10.16 23.26 -2.43
N VAL A 141 -9.55 22.11 -2.68
CA VAL A 141 -8.65 21.42 -1.75
C VAL A 141 -7.44 20.99 -2.55
N ALA A 142 -6.25 21.29 -2.05
CA ALA A 142 -5.01 20.78 -2.59
C ALA A 142 -4.13 20.34 -1.43
N GLU A 143 -3.53 19.16 -1.54
CA GLU A 143 -2.66 18.57 -0.55
C GLU A 143 -1.40 18.03 -1.23
N THR A 144 -0.31 18.04 -0.48
CA THR A 144 0.98 17.56 -0.97
C THR A 144 1.23 16.16 -0.41
N LEU A 145 1.58 15.22 -1.27
CA LEU A 145 2.02 13.88 -0.92
C LEU A 145 3.55 13.79 -0.92
N HIS A 146 4.06 12.75 -0.25
CA HIS A 146 5.47 12.39 -0.26
C HIS A 146 6.02 12.23 -1.70
N SER A 147 7.28 12.63 -1.93
CA SER A 147 7.93 12.62 -3.26
C SER A 147 8.00 11.25 -3.95
N PHE A 148 8.01 10.17 -3.14
CA PHE A 148 7.97 8.81 -3.65
C PHE A 148 6.60 8.34 -4.12
N CYS A 149 5.53 9.08 -3.81
CA CYS A 149 4.23 8.76 -4.36
C CYS A 149 4.27 8.87 -5.90
N SER A 150 3.46 8.03 -6.53
CA SER A 150 3.24 8.05 -7.97
C SER A 150 2.15 9.07 -8.32
N VAL A 151 2.16 9.54 -9.57
CA VAL A 151 1.04 10.28 -10.17
C VAL A 151 -0.27 9.52 -9.94
N TYR A 152 -0.27 8.21 -10.21
CA TYR A 152 -1.43 7.34 -10.00
C TYR A 152 -1.93 7.32 -8.54
N THR A 153 -1.04 7.32 -7.56
CA THR A 153 -1.40 7.46 -6.14
C THR A 153 -1.99 8.82 -5.84
N SER A 154 -1.45 9.88 -6.42
CA SER A 154 -1.99 11.23 -6.28
C SER A 154 -3.41 11.37 -6.84
N GLU A 155 -3.63 10.84 -8.04
CA GLU A 155 -4.96 10.83 -8.67
C GLU A 155 -5.97 10.02 -7.83
N LEU A 156 -5.56 8.89 -7.25
CA LEU A 156 -6.39 8.11 -6.33
C LEU A 156 -6.66 8.85 -5.03
N TYR A 157 -5.68 9.58 -4.51
CA TYR A 157 -5.84 10.39 -3.31
C TYR A 157 -6.81 11.55 -3.55
N ALA A 158 -6.81 12.13 -4.75
CA ALA A 158 -7.78 13.15 -5.14
C ALA A 158 -9.22 12.59 -5.12
N ILE A 159 -9.45 11.36 -5.60
CA ILE A 159 -10.78 10.72 -5.44
C ILE A 159 -11.16 10.61 -3.96
N TYR A 160 -10.23 10.17 -3.11
CA TYR A 160 -10.45 10.04 -1.68
C TYR A 160 -10.83 11.38 -1.04
N LEU A 161 -10.10 12.45 -1.34
CA LEU A 161 -10.40 13.81 -0.90
C LEU A 161 -11.78 14.28 -1.39
N GLY A 162 -12.12 14.01 -2.65
CA GLY A 162 -13.45 14.32 -3.20
C GLY A 162 -14.57 13.62 -2.44
N LEU A 163 -14.39 12.35 -2.10
CA LEU A 163 -15.35 11.59 -1.29
C LEU A 163 -15.47 12.13 0.15
N LEU A 164 -14.36 12.54 0.78
CA LEU A 164 -14.39 13.18 2.09
C LEU A 164 -15.18 14.49 2.03
N LYS A 165 -15.02 15.27 0.95
CA LYS A 165 -15.74 16.53 0.76
C LYS A 165 -17.23 16.31 0.49
N ILE A 166 -17.59 15.30 -0.31
CA ILE A 166 -18.99 14.87 -0.48
C ILE A 166 -19.63 14.54 0.87
N SER A 167 -18.92 13.78 1.72
CA SER A 167 -19.38 13.40 3.04
C SER A 167 -19.58 14.61 3.96
N THR A 168 -18.54 15.44 4.08
CA THR A 168 -18.54 16.60 5.00
C THR A 168 -19.53 17.69 4.59
N LEU A 169 -19.71 17.92 3.28
CA LEU A 169 -20.66 18.91 2.74
C LEU A 169 -22.06 18.33 2.51
N ASN A 170 -22.28 17.04 2.77
CA ASN A 170 -23.56 16.35 2.67
C ASN A 170 -24.22 16.47 1.27
N PHE A 171 -23.43 16.39 0.20
CA PHE A 171 -23.96 16.43 -1.15
C PHE A 171 -24.92 15.25 -1.40
N LYS A 172 -25.96 15.50 -2.21
CA LYS A 172 -26.94 14.45 -2.59
C LYS A 172 -26.60 13.76 -3.90
N LYS A 173 -25.98 14.50 -4.82
CA LYS A 173 -25.61 14.03 -6.16
C LYS A 173 -24.27 14.65 -6.53
N ALA A 174 -23.29 13.83 -6.87
CA ALA A 174 -21.96 14.29 -7.26
C ALA A 174 -21.39 13.45 -8.40
N ILE A 175 -20.64 14.09 -9.29
CA ILE A 175 -19.82 13.42 -10.31
C ILE A 175 -18.37 13.77 -10.01
N ILE A 176 -17.54 12.75 -9.86
CA ILE A 176 -16.09 12.92 -9.72
C ILE A 176 -15.44 12.65 -11.07
N TYR A 177 -14.76 13.65 -11.60
CA TYR A 177 -14.03 13.61 -12.86
C TYR A 177 -12.53 13.41 -12.61
N ASN A 178 -11.95 12.37 -13.21
CA ASN A 178 -10.53 12.01 -13.06
C ASN A 178 -10.03 11.32 -14.35
N SER A 179 -8.79 10.84 -14.35
CA SER A 179 -8.15 10.13 -15.46
C SER A 179 -8.63 8.70 -15.65
N ARG A 180 -8.36 8.14 -16.83
CA ARG A 180 -8.85 6.82 -17.23
C ARG A 180 -8.19 5.71 -16.40
N SER A 181 -6.94 5.89 -16.00
CA SER A 181 -6.21 4.95 -15.13
C SER A 181 -6.91 4.76 -13.81
N VAL A 182 -7.30 5.85 -13.15
CA VAL A 182 -7.97 5.80 -11.84
C VAL A 182 -9.39 5.27 -11.93
N ILE A 183 -10.16 5.70 -12.93
CA ILE A 183 -11.51 5.16 -13.13
C ILE A 183 -11.47 3.65 -13.36
N ASN A 184 -10.51 3.15 -14.15
CA ASN A 184 -10.32 1.72 -14.35
C ASN A 184 -9.85 0.99 -13.08
N ALA A 185 -9.02 1.63 -12.26
CA ALA A 185 -8.58 1.08 -10.99
C ALA A 185 -9.73 0.84 -10.01
N LEU A 186 -10.68 1.78 -9.94
CA LEU A 186 -11.91 1.64 -9.16
C LEU A 186 -12.83 0.55 -9.72
N ARG A 187 -12.92 0.41 -11.06
CA ARG A 187 -13.67 -0.69 -11.70
C ARG A 187 -13.12 -2.05 -11.33
N SER A 188 -11.80 -2.16 -11.30
CA SER A 188 -11.11 -3.39 -10.93
C SER A 188 -10.81 -3.48 -9.43
N ALA A 189 -11.55 -2.78 -8.55
CA ALA A 189 -11.26 -2.72 -7.12
C ALA A 189 -11.13 -4.11 -6.47
N LYS A 190 -11.94 -5.09 -6.91
CA LYS A 190 -11.87 -6.49 -6.45
C LYS A 190 -10.52 -7.18 -6.72
N HIS A 191 -9.75 -6.67 -7.66
CA HIS A 191 -8.45 -7.22 -8.09
C HIS A 191 -7.32 -6.20 -7.93
N ASN A 192 -7.58 -5.06 -7.29
CA ASN A 192 -6.63 -3.98 -7.14
C ASN A 192 -6.18 -3.90 -5.68
N ASN A 193 -4.89 -4.15 -5.46
CA ASN A 193 -4.31 -4.19 -4.12
C ASN A 193 -3.83 -2.81 -3.63
N HIS A 194 -4.14 -1.74 -4.36
CA HIS A 194 -3.73 -0.39 -3.96
C HIS A 194 -4.56 0.08 -2.75
N PRO A 195 -3.93 0.51 -1.64
CA PRO A 195 -4.64 0.85 -0.40
C PRO A 195 -5.65 1.99 -0.56
N LEU A 196 -5.34 2.99 -1.39
CA LEU A 196 -6.28 4.09 -1.66
C LEU A 196 -7.54 3.66 -2.42
N VAL A 197 -7.48 2.60 -3.24
CA VAL A 197 -8.68 2.08 -3.91
C VAL A 197 -9.65 1.53 -2.88
N MET A 198 -9.14 0.78 -1.91
CA MET A 198 -9.93 0.27 -0.79
C MET A 198 -10.50 1.39 0.07
N LYS A 199 -9.68 2.38 0.45
CA LYS A 199 -10.18 3.56 1.20
C LYS A 199 -11.28 4.31 0.45
N CYS A 200 -11.16 4.47 -0.87
CA CYS A 200 -12.21 5.09 -1.69
C CYS A 200 -13.49 4.26 -1.68
N PHE A 201 -13.36 2.93 -1.80
CA PHE A 201 -14.50 2.03 -1.79
C PHE A 201 -15.23 2.02 -0.44
N ASP A 202 -14.48 1.91 0.66
CA ASP A 202 -15.02 1.95 2.02
C ASP A 202 -15.77 3.25 2.27
N LEU A 203 -15.16 4.39 1.91
CA LEU A 203 -15.76 5.70 2.07
C LEU A 203 -17.02 5.85 1.21
N HIS A 204 -16.99 5.40 -0.05
CA HIS A 204 -18.19 5.35 -0.89
C HIS A 204 -19.31 4.51 -0.23
N HIS A 205 -18.98 3.37 0.37
CA HIS A 205 -19.96 2.51 1.04
C HIS A 205 -20.62 3.18 2.26
N THR A 206 -19.94 4.13 2.91
CA THR A 206 -20.57 4.95 3.96
C THR A 206 -21.60 5.94 3.41
N LEU A 207 -21.52 6.29 2.13
CA LEU A 207 -22.32 7.32 1.46
C LEU A 207 -23.54 6.77 0.71
N LYS A 208 -24.22 5.75 1.27
CA LYS A 208 -25.31 4.99 0.59
C LYS A 208 -26.49 5.81 0.09
N THR A 209 -26.75 6.97 0.68
CA THR A 209 -27.86 7.86 0.31
C THR A 209 -27.46 8.91 -0.73
N THR A 210 -26.17 8.98 -1.09
CA THR A 210 -25.62 9.92 -2.05
C THR A 210 -25.47 9.25 -3.41
N LYS A 211 -25.94 9.90 -4.47
CA LYS A 211 -25.72 9.41 -5.84
C LYS A 211 -24.37 9.90 -6.34
N ILE A 212 -23.36 9.04 -6.26
CA ILE A 212 -21.99 9.36 -6.69
C ILE A 212 -21.71 8.62 -7.98
N LYS A 213 -21.30 9.36 -9.02
CA LYS A 213 -20.86 8.78 -10.29
C LYS A 213 -19.39 9.14 -10.55
N TYR A 214 -18.67 8.23 -11.19
CA TYR A 214 -17.27 8.43 -11.56
C TYR A 214 -17.16 8.52 -13.08
N CYS A 215 -16.48 9.56 -13.58
CA CYS A 215 -16.40 9.81 -15.01
C CYS A 215 -14.96 10.14 -15.41
N TRP A 216 -14.53 9.60 -16.54
CA TRP A 216 -13.26 9.98 -17.14
C TRP A 216 -13.44 11.23 -18.00
N ILE A 217 -12.54 12.21 -17.86
CA ILE A 217 -12.38 13.32 -18.79
C ILE A 217 -10.94 13.41 -19.31
N PRO A 218 -10.72 13.88 -20.55
CA PRO A 218 -9.38 14.13 -21.05
C PRO A 218 -8.75 15.34 -20.35
N GLY A 219 -7.53 15.18 -19.83
CA GLY A 219 -6.74 16.32 -19.34
C GLY A 219 -6.25 17.21 -20.48
N TYR A 220 -6.05 18.51 -20.17
CA TYR A 220 -5.52 19.56 -21.05
C TYR A 220 -6.37 19.94 -22.26
N VAL A 221 -7.67 19.67 -22.25
CA VAL A 221 -8.57 20.09 -23.34
C VAL A 221 -9.27 21.41 -23.06
N GLY A 222 -8.89 22.17 -22.02
CA GLY A 222 -9.50 23.46 -21.67
C GLY A 222 -10.89 23.37 -21.05
N ILE A 223 -11.12 22.37 -20.20
CA ILE A 223 -12.31 22.27 -19.34
C ILE A 223 -12.03 23.09 -18.08
N PRO A 224 -12.79 24.17 -17.78
CA PRO A 224 -12.43 25.08 -16.70
C PRO A 224 -12.25 24.43 -15.32
N GLY A 225 -13.07 23.43 -14.99
CA GLY A 225 -12.96 22.69 -13.74
C GLY A 225 -11.66 21.90 -13.62
N ASN A 226 -11.22 21.26 -14.71
CA ASN A 226 -9.94 20.54 -14.76
C ASN A 226 -8.76 21.52 -14.66
N ASP A 227 -8.78 22.57 -15.48
CA ASP A 227 -7.72 23.59 -15.48
C ASP A 227 -7.58 24.28 -14.10
N ASN A 228 -8.69 24.41 -13.36
CA ASN A 228 -8.67 24.94 -12.00
C ASN A 228 -8.09 23.95 -10.99
N ALA A 229 -8.37 22.64 -11.13
CA ALA A 229 -7.76 21.61 -10.31
C ALA A 229 -6.24 21.53 -10.54
N GLU A 230 -5.80 21.58 -11.81
CA GLU A 230 -4.38 21.67 -12.18
C GLU A 230 -3.69 22.88 -11.53
N LYS A 231 -4.33 24.06 -11.58
CA LYS A 231 -3.79 25.27 -10.94
C LYS A 231 -3.78 25.16 -9.41
N ALA A 232 -4.79 24.56 -8.80
CA ALA A 232 -4.87 24.41 -7.35
C ALA A 232 -3.75 23.49 -6.84
N GLU A 233 -3.49 22.41 -7.58
CA GLU A 233 -2.38 21.51 -7.31
C GLU A 233 -1.04 22.24 -7.37
N LYS A 234 -0.74 22.94 -8.48
CA LYS A 234 0.59 23.53 -8.73
C LYS A 234 0.97 24.59 -7.71
N ASN A 235 -0.03 25.18 -7.07
CA ASN A 235 0.14 26.22 -6.06
C ASN A 235 0.01 25.65 -4.63
N SER A 236 -0.03 24.33 -4.46
CA SER A 236 -0.16 23.70 -3.15
C SER A 236 1.13 23.89 -2.34
N ASN A 237 1.09 24.82 -1.39
CA ASN A 237 2.03 24.90 -0.27
C ASN A 237 1.43 24.22 0.97
N ALA A 238 0.58 23.21 0.73
CA ALA A 238 -0.35 22.68 1.72
C ALA A 238 0.31 21.68 2.68
N THR A 239 -0.47 21.24 3.67
CA THR A 239 -0.09 20.14 4.56
C THR A 239 0.40 18.94 3.77
N GLN A 240 1.56 18.43 4.18
CA GLN A 240 2.21 17.29 3.53
C GLN A 240 1.78 15.99 4.21
N GLU A 241 1.08 15.16 3.45
CA GLU A 241 0.88 13.76 3.82
C GLU A 241 2.21 13.01 3.68
N THR A 242 2.63 12.39 4.78
CA THR A 242 3.93 11.71 4.86
C THR A 242 3.87 10.25 4.42
N PHE A 243 2.67 9.72 4.18
CA PHE A 243 2.51 8.32 3.83
C PHE A 243 3.00 8.02 2.41
N VAL A 244 3.46 6.78 2.22
CA VAL A 244 3.79 6.23 0.90
C VAL A 244 3.12 4.86 0.77
N PRO A 245 2.31 4.61 -0.28
CA PRO A 245 1.80 3.27 -0.54
C PRO A 245 2.94 2.29 -0.76
N PHE A 246 2.74 1.06 -0.30
CA PHE A 246 3.77 0.03 -0.40
C PHE A 246 4.29 -0.19 -1.84
N ILE A 247 3.41 -0.16 -2.82
CA ILE A 247 3.78 -0.31 -4.24
C ILE A 247 4.73 0.80 -4.72
N ASP A 248 4.56 2.02 -4.22
CA ASP A 248 5.38 3.18 -4.57
C ASP A 248 6.73 3.13 -3.86
N ALA A 249 6.75 2.72 -2.59
CA ALA A 249 7.99 2.48 -1.86
C ALA A 249 8.87 1.44 -2.56
N LEU A 250 8.27 0.34 -3.05
CA LEU A 250 8.99 -0.66 -3.86
C LEU A 250 9.57 -0.07 -5.15
N GLN A 251 8.82 0.81 -5.82
CA GLN A 251 9.32 1.48 -7.02
C GLN A 251 10.51 2.39 -6.69
N ALA A 252 10.43 3.16 -5.60
CA ALA A 252 11.53 4.02 -5.15
C ALA A 252 12.81 3.23 -4.85
N VAL A 253 12.69 2.06 -4.20
CA VAL A 253 13.81 1.14 -3.98
C VAL A 253 14.40 0.65 -5.29
N LYS A 254 13.56 0.20 -6.24
CA LYS A 254 14.01 -0.26 -7.56
C LYS A 254 14.72 0.85 -8.35
N PHE A 255 14.21 2.08 -8.31
CA PHE A 255 14.86 3.22 -8.94
C PHE A 255 16.21 3.52 -8.31
N SER A 256 16.31 3.45 -6.98
CA SER A 256 17.57 3.67 -6.25
C SER A 256 18.61 2.61 -6.58
N GLN A 257 18.21 1.33 -6.65
CA GLN A 257 19.07 0.23 -7.12
C GLN A 257 19.57 0.50 -8.55
N ASN A 258 18.68 0.80 -9.48
CA ASN A 258 19.05 1.08 -10.87
C ASN A 258 20.02 2.27 -10.95
N ARG A 259 19.80 3.33 -10.15
CA ARG A 259 20.68 4.50 -10.08
C ARG A 259 22.09 4.13 -9.62
N ILE A 260 22.20 3.30 -8.58
CA ILE A 260 23.50 2.83 -8.09
C ILE A 260 24.18 1.94 -9.13
N CYS A 261 23.45 1.00 -9.73
CA CYS A 261 23.98 0.15 -10.80
C CYS A 261 24.49 0.99 -11.98
N GLN A 262 23.76 2.04 -12.36
CA GLN A 262 24.21 2.96 -13.42
C GLN A 262 25.46 3.72 -13.01
N ARG A 263 25.53 4.30 -11.79
CA ARG A 263 26.74 4.98 -11.30
C ARG A 263 27.98 4.09 -11.32
N ILE A 264 27.84 2.84 -10.87
CA ILE A 264 28.93 1.85 -10.91
C ILE A 264 29.36 1.58 -12.35
N ARG A 265 28.39 1.46 -13.27
CA ARG A 265 28.64 1.19 -14.68
C ARG A 265 29.31 2.36 -15.40
N ASP A 266 28.86 3.59 -15.15
CA ASP A 266 29.42 4.83 -15.70
C ASP A 266 30.85 5.08 -15.19
N GLY A 267 31.16 4.67 -13.96
CA GLY A 267 32.50 4.72 -13.39
C GLY A 267 33.49 3.69 -13.95
N GLN A 268 33.03 2.74 -14.77
CA GLN A 268 33.90 1.75 -15.40
C GLN A 268 34.27 2.15 -16.84
N THR A 269 35.49 2.66 -17.00
CA THR A 269 36.04 3.19 -18.27
C THR A 269 36.28 2.14 -19.37
N ASN A 270 36.06 0.84 -19.11
CA ASN A 270 36.36 -0.27 -20.02
C ASN A 270 35.21 -1.28 -20.22
N ASN A 271 33.95 -0.84 -20.11
CA ASN A 271 32.81 -1.73 -20.34
C ASN A 271 32.41 -1.82 -21.82
N LYS A 272 32.88 -2.86 -22.52
CA LYS A 272 32.52 -3.18 -23.93
C LYS A 272 30.99 -3.26 -24.17
N HIS A 273 30.21 -3.56 -23.13
CA HIS A 273 28.73 -3.60 -23.17
C HIS A 273 28.06 -2.22 -23.12
N TYR A 274 28.78 -1.15 -22.76
CA TYR A 274 28.23 0.22 -22.69
C TYR A 274 27.85 0.74 -24.08
N ASN A 275 28.67 0.41 -25.10
CA ASN A 275 28.46 0.81 -26.49
C ASN A 275 27.25 0.15 -27.18
N ILE A 276 26.66 -0.89 -26.56
CA ILE A 276 25.56 -1.66 -27.15
C ILE A 276 24.21 -1.30 -26.49
N GLN A 277 24.23 -0.92 -25.20
CA GLN A 277 23.01 -0.53 -24.49
C GLN A 277 23.31 0.47 -23.35
N PRO A 278 23.12 1.78 -23.58
CA PRO A 278 23.51 2.83 -22.63
C PRO A 278 22.59 2.92 -21.39
N SER A 279 21.36 2.42 -21.47
CA SER A 279 20.45 2.34 -20.32
C SER A 279 20.24 0.89 -19.85
N ILE A 280 20.29 0.67 -18.54
CA ILE A 280 19.81 -0.57 -17.93
C ILE A 280 18.30 -0.61 -18.14
N LYS A 281 17.83 -1.40 -19.13
CA LYS A 281 16.43 -1.84 -19.15
C LYS A 281 16.22 -2.58 -17.83
N SER A 282 15.15 -2.22 -17.11
CA SER A 282 14.86 -2.68 -15.76
C SER A 282 15.27 -4.13 -15.56
N PHE A 283 16.06 -4.41 -14.52
CA PHE A 283 16.31 -5.79 -14.13
C PHE A 283 14.97 -6.46 -13.86
N GLY A 284 14.54 -7.31 -14.79
CA GLY A 284 13.37 -8.16 -14.60
C GLY A 284 13.57 -8.98 -13.34
N ASN A 285 12.66 -8.79 -12.37
CA ASN A 285 12.36 -9.71 -11.27
C ASN A 285 13.54 -10.34 -10.51
N LEU A 286 14.60 -9.61 -10.20
CA LEU A 286 15.51 -10.07 -9.14
C LEU A 286 14.94 -9.82 -7.74
N ALA A 287 13.98 -8.90 -7.59
CA ALA A 287 13.25 -8.65 -6.35
C ALA A 287 12.32 -9.82 -5.94
N THR A 288 11.96 -10.72 -6.86
CA THR A 288 11.01 -11.80 -6.58
C THR A 288 11.66 -13.02 -5.92
N LYS A 289 12.99 -13.16 -5.93
CA LYS A 289 13.68 -14.32 -5.34
C LYS A 289 14.24 -14.11 -3.93
N ILE A 290 14.21 -12.88 -3.42
CA ILE A 290 14.64 -12.56 -2.04
C ILE A 290 13.44 -12.26 -1.14
N LEU A 291 12.24 -12.10 -1.71
CA LEU A 291 11.02 -11.71 -0.99
C LEU A 291 9.87 -12.75 -1.06
N PHE A 292 10.13 -13.97 -1.53
CA PHE A 292 9.19 -15.11 -1.47
C PHE A 292 9.90 -16.37 -0.98
#